data_AF-A0AAU9Y503-F1
#
_entry.id   AF-A0AAU9Y503-F1
#
_cell.length_a   1.000
_cell.length_b   1.000
_cell.length_c   1.000
_cell.angle_alpha   90.00
_cell.angle_beta   90.00
_cell.angle_gamma   90.00
#
_symmetry.space_group_name_H-M   'P 1'
#
loop_
_entity.id
_entity.type
_entity.pdbx_description
1 polymer ?
#
loop_
_entity_poly.entity_id
_entity_poly.type
_entity_poly.pdbx_seq_one_letter_code
_entity_poly.pdbx_strand_id
1 'polypeptide(L)'
;MEAHAQKIAMTSGNNTTAHVHSITRERDVRYSIQEKVWTLIESFSLGNKDFYNQKPLYYNFPRNETRFNWNDYRVSYQAMVNIRHNSTHWRVTCNFPSGLNFTDYARATLQDTDILTFVNQDSCQRYEYISVRGRSCTNCSGMLVQRDTQHMHTDSYWSGKTVALGIQVQVPWSTKITLDSMTLSIPKHKCTENSFSTTQWWLGAEL
;
A
#
# COMPACT_ATOMS: atom_id res chain seq x y z
N MET A 1 18.79 11.77 -0.67
CA MET A 1 17.74 12.80 -0.51
C MET A 1 16.77 12.30 0.54
N GLU A 2 16.89 12.84 1.75
CA GLU A 2 16.07 12.47 2.90
C GLU A 2 14.70 13.13 2.77
N ALA A 3 13.65 12.31 2.68
CA ALA A 3 12.29 12.79 2.87
C ALA A 3 12.07 12.97 4.38
N HIS A 4 12.03 14.21 4.85
CA HIS A 4 11.65 14.50 6.23
C HIS A 4 10.13 14.32 6.37
N ALA A 5 9.72 13.16 6.91
CA ALA A 5 8.35 12.94 7.34
C ALA A 5 8.07 13.77 8.60
N GLN A 6 7.42 14.93 8.46
CA GLN A 6 6.83 15.61 9.61
C GLN A 6 5.61 14.82 10.08
N LYS A 7 5.67 14.26 11.29
CA LYS A 7 4.52 13.70 11.99
C LYS A 7 3.64 14.86 12.45
N ILE A 8 2.52 15.10 11.76
CA ILE A 8 1.48 15.98 12.27
C ILE A 8 0.48 15.10 13.03
N ALA A 9 0.50 15.16 14.35
CA ALA A 9 -0.60 14.70 15.19
C ALA A 9 -1.59 15.87 15.29
N MET A 10 -2.80 15.70 14.76
CA MET A 10 -3.90 16.65 15.02
C MET A 10 -4.67 16.17 16.25
N THR A 11 -4.70 16.99 17.30
CA THR A 11 -5.62 16.84 18.43
C THR A 11 -6.70 17.93 18.42
N SER A 12 -7.93 17.45 18.67
CA SER A 12 -9.12 18.14 19.20
C SER A 12 -10.04 18.93 18.25
N GLY A 13 -11.33 18.53 18.29
CA GLY A 13 -12.48 19.18 17.68
C GLY A 13 -13.66 18.20 17.63
N ASN A 14 -14.71 18.44 18.43
CA ASN A 14 -15.75 17.47 18.81
C ASN A 14 -16.55 16.81 17.66
N ASN A 15 -16.94 15.56 17.96
CA ASN A 15 -17.87 14.63 17.31
C ASN A 15 -17.37 13.85 16.08
N THR A 16 -17.19 12.54 16.28
CA THR A 16 -16.88 11.47 15.31
C THR A 16 -15.51 11.55 14.61
N THR A 17 -14.47 11.89 15.35
CA THR A 17 -13.10 11.99 14.83
C THR A 17 -12.45 10.60 14.77
N ALA A 18 -12.24 10.07 13.55
CA ALA A 18 -11.29 8.98 13.34
C ALA A 18 -9.89 9.47 13.77
N HIS A 19 -9.26 8.78 14.71
CA HIS A 19 -7.92 9.13 15.14
C HIS A 19 -6.93 8.77 14.03
N VAL A 20 -6.56 9.75 13.20
CA VAL A 20 -5.54 9.59 12.17
C VAL A 20 -4.16 9.76 12.81
N HIS A 21 -3.40 8.66 12.91
CA HIS A 21 -2.16 8.62 13.69
C HIS A 21 -0.91 9.03 12.90
N SER A 22 -0.97 9.08 11.57
CA SER A 22 0.12 9.62 10.76
C SER A 22 -0.38 10.27 9.49
N ILE A 23 -0.15 11.58 9.41
CA ILE A 23 -0.25 12.37 8.19
C ILE A 23 1.17 12.69 7.75
N THR A 24 1.53 12.38 6.50
CA THR A 24 2.84 12.71 5.95
C THR A 24 2.69 13.57 4.70
N ARG A 25 3.39 14.71 4.67
CA ARG A 25 3.54 15.55 3.48
C ARG A 25 4.73 15.07 2.67
N GLU A 26 4.55 14.93 1.38
CA GLU A 26 5.64 14.58 0.46
C GLU A 26 5.68 15.53 -0.73
N ARG A 27 6.91 15.98 -1.03
CA ARG A 27 7.25 16.64 -2.29
C ARG A 27 7.85 15.60 -3.23
N ASP A 28 7.07 15.17 -4.22
CA ASP A 28 7.56 14.24 -5.25
C ASP A 28 8.35 15.01 -6.32
N VAL A 29 9.66 15.17 -6.12
CA VAL A 29 10.53 15.92 -7.06
C VAL A 29 10.69 15.18 -8.42
N ARG A 30 10.12 13.98 -8.58
CA ARG A 30 10.25 13.19 -9.83
C ARG A 30 9.14 13.46 -10.84
N TYR A 31 8.00 14.02 -10.42
CA TYR A 31 6.86 14.28 -11.30
C TYR A 31 6.05 15.45 -10.75
N SER A 32 6.35 16.68 -11.22
CA SER A 32 5.63 17.91 -10.86
C SER A 32 5.68 18.27 -9.36
N ILE A 33 5.61 19.56 -9.03
CA ILE A 33 5.61 20.10 -7.66
C ILE A 33 4.31 19.81 -6.89
N GLN A 34 3.61 18.71 -7.19
CA GLN A 34 2.36 18.36 -6.52
C GLN A 34 2.65 17.86 -5.11
N GLU A 35 2.45 18.72 -4.12
CA GLU A 35 2.45 18.31 -2.73
C GLU A 35 1.25 17.40 -2.48
N LYS A 36 1.51 16.21 -1.93
CA LYS A 36 0.45 15.29 -1.51
C LYS A 36 0.50 15.09 0.00
N VAL A 37 -0.68 15.02 0.61
CA VAL A 37 -0.88 14.67 2.01
C VAL A 37 -1.37 13.24 2.08
N TRP A 38 -0.64 12.38 2.79
CA TRP A 38 -0.98 10.96 2.95
C TRP A 38 -1.45 10.65 4.35
N THR A 39 -2.57 9.95 4.44
CA THR A 39 -3.16 9.41 5.66
C THR A 39 -2.99 7.90 5.69
N LEU A 40 -2.39 7.38 6.76
CA LEU A 40 -2.24 5.94 6.96
C LEU A 40 -3.59 5.31 7.33
N ILE A 41 -3.99 4.27 6.59
CA ILE A 41 -5.20 3.50 6.86
C ILE A 41 -4.92 2.11 7.43
N GLU A 42 -3.75 1.55 7.15
CA GLU A 42 -3.35 0.23 7.62
C GLU A 42 -1.82 0.10 7.65
N SER A 43 -1.28 -0.56 8.67
CA SER A 43 0.11 -0.98 8.75
C SER A 43 0.21 -2.33 9.45
N PHE A 44 0.89 -3.30 8.84
CA PHE A 44 1.14 -4.60 9.47
C PHE A 44 2.53 -5.13 9.17
N SER A 45 3.09 -5.91 10.10
CA SER A 45 4.35 -6.61 9.87
C SER A 45 4.15 -7.96 9.19
N LEU A 46 5.20 -8.48 8.56
CA LEU A 46 5.22 -9.83 8.00
C LEU A 46 4.86 -10.88 9.07
N GLY A 47 5.31 -10.69 10.31
CA GLY A 47 4.96 -11.55 11.44
C GLY A 47 3.47 -11.55 11.79
N ASN A 48 2.74 -10.49 11.45
CA ASN A 48 1.30 -10.36 11.67
C ASN A 48 0.45 -10.65 10.42
N LYS A 49 1.06 -11.04 9.29
CA LYS A 49 0.39 -11.21 7.98
C LYS A 49 -0.88 -12.07 8.03
N ASP A 50 -0.91 -13.09 8.89
CA ASP A 50 -2.01 -14.05 8.93
C ASP A 50 -3.31 -13.44 9.49
N PHE A 51 -3.21 -12.37 10.30
CA PHE A 51 -4.38 -11.59 10.70
C PHE A 51 -4.99 -10.80 9.53
N TYR A 52 -4.17 -10.38 8.56
CA TYR A 52 -4.55 -9.47 7.48
C TYR A 52 -4.88 -10.21 6.16
N ASN A 53 -4.29 -11.39 5.91
CA ASN A 53 -4.40 -12.13 4.64
C ASN A 53 -5.84 -12.34 4.13
N GLN A 54 -6.83 -12.46 5.01
CA GLN A 54 -8.25 -12.63 4.66
C GLN A 54 -9.09 -11.47 5.20
N LYS A 55 -8.55 -10.26 5.10
CA LYS A 55 -9.20 -9.02 5.55
C LYS A 55 -9.05 -7.96 4.45
N PRO A 56 -9.69 -8.13 3.28
CA PRO A 56 -9.64 -7.08 2.25
C PRO A 56 -10.06 -5.72 2.81
N LEU A 57 -9.63 -4.60 2.20
CA LEU A 57 -9.86 -3.24 2.68
C LEU A 57 -11.36 -2.88 2.78
N TYR A 58 -12.23 -3.54 2.01
CA TYR A 58 -13.69 -3.42 2.14
C TYR A 58 -14.29 -4.19 3.33
N TYR A 59 -13.48 -4.90 4.12
CA TYR A 59 -13.91 -5.61 5.32
C TYR A 59 -13.63 -4.78 6.58
N ASN A 60 -14.60 -4.67 7.49
CA ASN A 60 -14.43 -3.93 8.73
C ASN A 60 -13.62 -4.75 9.76
N PHE A 61 -12.35 -4.42 9.93
CA PHE A 61 -11.42 -5.09 10.84
C PHE A 61 -10.44 -4.10 11.47
N PRO A 62 -10.91 -3.19 12.35
CA PRO A 62 -10.01 -2.25 13.02
C PRO A 62 -9.00 -2.99 13.90
N ARG A 63 -7.75 -2.51 13.91
CA ARG A 63 -6.64 -3.03 14.71
C ARG A 63 -5.91 -1.86 15.33
N ASN A 64 -5.86 -1.81 16.66
CA ASN A 64 -5.13 -0.77 17.41
C ASN A 64 -5.42 0.67 16.93
N GLU A 65 -6.65 0.96 16.50
CA GLU A 65 -7.06 2.26 15.93
C GLU A 65 -6.85 3.43 16.92
N THR A 66 -6.93 3.17 18.22
CA THR A 66 -6.69 4.16 19.30
C THR A 66 -5.31 4.04 19.95
N ARG A 67 -4.52 3.02 19.59
CA ARG A 67 -3.22 2.68 20.21
C ARG A 67 -2.20 2.27 19.15
N PHE A 68 -1.89 3.20 18.26
CA PHE A 68 -1.07 2.96 17.08
C PHE A 68 0.19 2.10 17.29
N ASN A 69 0.38 1.15 16.38
CA ASN A 69 1.54 0.28 16.29
C ASN A 69 1.85 -0.03 14.81
N TRP A 70 3.06 0.25 14.35
CA TRP A 70 3.47 -0.04 12.96
C TRP A 70 3.33 -1.51 12.56
N ASN A 71 3.47 -2.43 13.50
CA ASN A 71 3.37 -3.85 13.21
C ASN A 71 1.92 -4.34 13.13
N ASP A 72 0.97 -3.56 13.65
CA ASP A 72 -0.42 -3.97 13.78
C ASP A 72 -1.31 -2.73 13.97
N TYR A 73 -1.79 -2.16 12.88
CA TYR A 73 -2.66 -1.00 12.89
C TYR A 73 -3.60 -1.05 11.68
N ARG A 74 -4.87 -0.76 11.90
CA ARG A 74 -5.87 -0.59 10.87
C ARG A 74 -7.02 0.24 11.40
N VAL A 75 -7.41 1.27 10.67
CA VAL A 75 -8.60 2.06 11.01
C VAL A 75 -9.87 1.28 10.68
N SER A 76 -10.99 1.63 11.30
CA SER A 76 -12.29 1.05 10.97
C SER A 76 -12.67 1.30 9.50
N TYR A 77 -13.53 0.46 8.93
CA TYR A 77 -13.99 0.65 7.54
C TYR A 77 -14.65 2.03 7.36
N GLN A 78 -15.47 2.46 8.33
CA GLN A 78 -16.08 3.80 8.31
C GLN A 78 -15.03 4.91 8.30
N ALA A 79 -13.95 4.78 9.09
CA ALA A 79 -12.85 5.72 9.04
C ALA A 79 -12.14 5.72 7.67
N MET A 80 -11.91 4.55 7.06
CA MET A 80 -11.36 4.47 5.69
C MET A 80 -12.25 5.20 4.69
N VAL A 81 -13.57 5.01 4.76
CA VAL A 81 -14.55 5.71 3.89
C VAL A 81 -14.48 7.22 4.07
N ASN A 82 -14.39 7.70 5.32
CA ASN A 82 -14.28 9.12 5.61
C ASN A 82 -12.97 9.72 5.06
N ILE A 83 -11.85 9.01 5.20
CA ILE A 83 -10.55 9.43 4.66
C ILE A 83 -10.60 9.44 3.12
N ARG A 84 -11.17 8.38 2.52
CA ARG A 84 -11.33 8.24 1.07
C ARG A 84 -12.14 9.39 0.46
N HIS A 85 -13.16 9.89 1.16
CA HIS A 85 -14.02 10.97 0.66
C HIS A 85 -13.23 12.21 0.21
N ASN A 86 -12.15 12.54 0.93
CA ASN A 86 -11.29 13.69 0.63
C ASN A 86 -9.96 13.29 -0.05
N SER A 87 -9.83 12.04 -0.49
CA SER A 87 -8.60 11.53 -1.11
C SER A 87 -8.75 11.45 -2.63
N THR A 88 -7.63 11.56 -3.34
CA THR A 88 -7.53 11.38 -4.79
C THR A 88 -6.64 10.21 -5.18
N HIS A 89 -5.82 9.71 -4.25
CA HIS A 89 -4.82 8.67 -4.49
C HIS A 89 -4.79 7.64 -3.37
N TRP A 90 -4.21 6.49 -3.69
CA TRP A 90 -3.73 5.54 -2.71
C TRP A 90 -2.29 5.14 -3.01
N ARG A 91 -1.61 4.65 -1.98
CA ARG A 91 -0.29 4.04 -2.14
C ARG A 91 -0.08 2.90 -1.17
N VAL A 92 0.88 2.05 -1.50
CA VAL A 92 1.45 1.04 -0.63
C VAL A 92 2.95 1.27 -0.48
N THR A 93 3.45 1.14 0.74
CA THR A 93 4.88 1.29 1.06
C THR A 93 5.38 0.10 1.88
N CYS A 94 6.68 -0.18 1.77
CA CYS A 94 7.36 -1.15 2.63
C CYS A 94 8.32 -0.44 3.60
N ASN A 95 8.32 -0.87 4.87
CA ASN A 95 9.24 -0.37 5.91
C ASN A 95 9.26 1.15 6.05
N PHE A 96 8.11 1.80 5.90
CA PHE A 96 7.98 3.25 6.06
C PHE A 96 8.54 3.83 7.38
N PRO A 97 8.53 3.12 8.53
CA PRO A 97 9.16 3.62 9.76
C PRO A 97 10.65 3.97 9.60
N SER A 98 11.34 3.36 8.63
CA SER A 98 12.74 3.63 8.30
C SER A 98 12.92 4.73 7.24
N GLY A 99 11.82 5.35 6.81
CA GLY A 99 11.78 6.35 5.74
C GLY A 99 11.12 5.82 4.46
N LEU A 100 10.69 6.75 3.61
CA LEU A 100 10.08 6.41 2.33
C LEU A 100 11.10 5.80 1.37
N ASN A 101 10.77 4.63 0.82
CA ASN A 101 11.56 3.94 -0.17
C ASN A 101 10.66 3.53 -1.36
N PHE A 102 11.20 3.65 -2.58
CA PHE A 102 10.49 3.37 -3.83
C PHE A 102 10.89 2.03 -4.49
N THR A 103 11.63 1.16 -3.80
CA THR A 103 12.06 -0.15 -4.34
C THR A 103 10.93 -1.17 -4.38
N ASP A 104 10.06 -1.11 -3.36
CA ASP A 104 8.85 -1.93 -3.22
C ASP A 104 7.72 -0.98 -2.79
N TYR A 105 7.08 -0.40 -3.79
CA TYR A 105 6.16 0.72 -3.66
C TYR A 105 5.16 0.69 -4.81
N ALA A 106 3.92 1.08 -4.55
CA ALA A 106 2.99 1.38 -5.62
C ALA A 106 2.10 2.57 -5.26
N ARG A 107 1.67 3.32 -6.28
CA ARG A 107 0.74 4.43 -6.18
C ARG A 107 -0.18 4.46 -7.39
N ALA A 108 -1.44 4.78 -7.17
CA ALA A 108 -2.40 5.06 -8.23
C ALA A 108 -3.43 6.10 -7.78
N THR A 109 -4.19 6.60 -8.75
CA THR A 109 -5.34 7.46 -8.49
C THR A 109 -6.55 6.62 -8.04
N LEU A 110 -7.43 7.19 -7.24
CA LEU A 110 -8.73 6.58 -6.91
C LEU A 110 -9.69 6.57 -8.10
N GLN A 111 -9.44 7.40 -9.13
CA GLN A 111 -10.19 7.40 -10.38
C GLN A 111 -9.89 6.14 -11.21
N ASP A 112 -8.62 5.76 -11.29
CA ASP A 112 -8.19 4.52 -11.96
C ASP A 112 -8.62 3.30 -11.16
N THR A 113 -8.42 3.34 -9.83
CA THR A 113 -8.82 2.25 -8.96
C THR A 113 -9.11 2.73 -7.56
N ASP A 114 -10.37 2.65 -7.18
CA ASP A 114 -10.77 2.84 -5.80
C ASP A 114 -10.68 1.53 -5.00
N ILE A 115 -9.72 1.48 -4.08
CA ILE A 115 -9.41 0.31 -3.28
C ILE A 115 -10.54 -0.15 -2.34
N LEU A 116 -11.51 0.71 -2.03
CA LEU A 116 -12.66 0.37 -1.19
C LEU A 116 -13.87 -0.14 -1.99
N THR A 117 -13.96 0.17 -3.28
CA THR A 117 -15.02 -0.32 -4.18
C THR A 117 -14.53 -1.39 -5.17
N PHE A 118 -13.22 -1.67 -5.19
CA PHE A 118 -12.62 -2.82 -5.86
C PHE A 118 -12.91 -4.13 -5.08
N VAL A 119 -14.16 -4.56 -5.10
CA VAL A 119 -14.67 -5.65 -4.25
C VAL A 119 -14.65 -7.00 -4.96
N ASN A 120 -14.11 -8.00 -4.27
CA ASN A 120 -14.09 -9.40 -4.66
C ASN A 120 -13.72 -9.69 -6.13
N GLN A 121 -12.62 -9.10 -6.59
CA GLN A 121 -12.20 -9.21 -7.98
C GLN A 121 -10.68 -9.12 -8.16
N ASP A 122 -10.24 -9.44 -9.37
CA ASP A 122 -8.89 -9.30 -9.88
C ASP A 122 -8.95 -8.80 -11.32
N SER A 123 -8.17 -7.78 -11.62
CA SER A 123 -8.06 -7.24 -12.97
C SER A 123 -6.82 -6.35 -13.10
N CYS A 124 -6.44 -6.07 -14.34
CA CYS A 124 -5.38 -5.12 -14.61
C CYS A 124 -5.86 -3.69 -14.35
N GLN A 125 -5.22 -3.06 -13.39
CA GLN A 125 -5.50 -1.71 -12.93
C GLN A 125 -4.32 -0.80 -13.26
N ARG A 126 -4.60 0.49 -13.48
CA ARG A 126 -3.57 1.47 -13.83
C ARG A 126 -2.83 1.92 -12.57
N TYR A 127 -1.52 1.97 -12.66
CA TYR A 127 -0.61 2.53 -11.67
C TYR A 127 0.03 3.80 -12.22
N GLU A 128 0.08 4.84 -11.40
CA GLU A 128 0.92 6.00 -11.70
C GLU A 128 2.40 5.59 -11.63
N TYR A 129 2.75 4.85 -10.59
CA TYR A 129 4.08 4.29 -10.40
C TYR A 129 3.98 3.01 -9.58
N ILE A 130 4.70 1.97 -10.02
CA ILE A 130 4.87 0.73 -9.27
C ILE A 130 6.33 0.30 -9.38
N SER A 131 6.87 -0.23 -8.30
CA SER A 131 8.20 -0.80 -8.23
C SER A 131 8.15 -2.04 -7.38
N VAL A 132 8.65 -3.15 -7.93
CA VAL A 132 8.72 -4.43 -7.24
C VAL A 132 10.14 -4.94 -7.38
N ARG A 133 10.84 -5.06 -6.25
CA ARG A 133 12.25 -5.48 -6.16
C ARG A 133 13.17 -4.59 -7.00
N GLY A 134 12.86 -3.29 -7.06
CA GLY A 134 13.62 -2.28 -7.81
C GLY A 134 13.34 -2.24 -9.31
N ARG A 135 12.45 -3.10 -9.83
CA ARG A 135 11.97 -3.00 -11.21
C ARG A 135 10.73 -2.13 -11.22
N SER A 136 10.85 -0.93 -11.80
CA SER A 136 9.79 0.07 -11.76
C SER A 136 9.14 0.33 -13.11
N CYS A 137 7.85 0.64 -13.05
CA CYS A 137 7.00 1.00 -14.16
C CYS A 137 6.25 2.29 -13.81
N THR A 138 6.09 3.18 -14.78
CA THR A 138 5.34 4.43 -14.62
C THR A 138 4.20 4.44 -15.63
N ASN A 139 3.03 4.91 -15.22
CA ASN A 139 1.86 5.09 -16.09
C ASN A 139 1.48 3.82 -16.88
N CYS A 140 1.44 2.69 -16.18
CA CYS A 140 1.23 1.37 -16.77
C CYS A 140 0.19 0.57 -15.99
N SER A 141 -0.11 -0.65 -16.42
CA SER A 141 -1.10 -1.49 -15.76
C SER A 141 -0.46 -2.64 -15.01
N GLY A 142 -1.13 -3.15 -13.99
CA GLY A 142 -0.69 -4.35 -13.27
C GLY A 142 -1.89 -5.07 -12.70
N MET A 143 -1.77 -6.38 -12.51
CA MET A 143 -2.82 -7.17 -11.86
C MET A 143 -2.94 -6.73 -10.40
N LEU A 144 -4.09 -6.14 -10.06
CA LEU A 144 -4.50 -5.89 -8.69
C LEU A 144 -5.54 -6.94 -8.30
N VAL A 145 -5.38 -7.51 -7.12
CA VAL A 145 -6.25 -8.56 -6.58
C VAL A 145 -6.75 -8.12 -5.23
N GLN A 146 -8.06 -8.25 -4.98
CA GLN A 146 -8.64 -8.12 -3.65
C GLN A 146 -9.91 -8.98 -3.56
N ARG A 147 -9.89 -10.02 -2.72
CA ARG A 147 -10.97 -11.01 -2.59
C ARG A 147 -11.30 -11.28 -1.13
N ASP A 148 -12.43 -11.91 -0.86
CA ASP A 148 -12.83 -12.23 0.52
C ASP A 148 -11.75 -13.07 1.24
N THR A 149 -11.03 -13.90 0.48
CA THR A 149 -9.95 -14.76 0.96
C THR A 149 -8.54 -14.17 0.75
N GLN A 150 -8.41 -12.94 0.23
CA GLN A 150 -7.13 -12.34 -0.14
C GLN A 150 -7.13 -10.83 0.12
N HIS A 151 -6.24 -10.39 1.01
CA HIS A 151 -5.94 -8.96 1.17
C HIS A 151 -5.53 -8.35 -0.16
N MET A 152 -5.73 -7.05 -0.33
CA MET A 152 -5.28 -6.35 -1.52
C MET A 152 -3.77 -6.57 -1.75
N HIS A 153 -3.41 -6.96 -2.96
CA HIS A 153 -2.03 -7.15 -3.39
C HIS A 153 -1.89 -7.05 -4.92
N THR A 154 -0.65 -6.85 -5.39
CA THR A 154 -0.32 -6.91 -6.82
C THR A 154 0.24 -8.29 -7.15
N ASP A 155 -0.22 -8.90 -8.24
CA ASP A 155 0.31 -10.16 -8.73
C ASP A 155 1.18 -9.96 -9.97
N SER A 156 2.49 -10.02 -9.78
CA SER A 156 3.48 -9.80 -10.85
C SER A 156 3.46 -10.88 -11.93
N TYR A 157 3.10 -12.12 -11.59
CA TYR A 157 3.00 -13.22 -12.56
C TYR A 157 1.86 -12.98 -13.54
N TRP A 158 0.67 -12.68 -13.02
CA TRP A 158 -0.49 -12.39 -13.85
C TRP A 158 -0.33 -11.08 -14.61
N SER A 159 0.35 -10.08 -14.03
CA SER A 159 0.68 -8.82 -14.71
C SER A 159 1.52 -9.00 -15.97
N GLY A 160 2.45 -9.96 -15.98
CA GLY A 160 3.28 -10.27 -17.15
C GLY A 160 2.53 -11.03 -18.25
N LYS A 161 1.46 -11.75 -17.90
CA LYS A 161 0.63 -12.50 -18.85
C LYS A 161 -0.43 -11.66 -19.56
N THR A 162 -0.91 -10.60 -18.93
CA THR A 162 -2.02 -9.78 -19.42
C THR A 162 -1.58 -8.55 -20.21
N VAL A 163 -0.32 -8.48 -20.68
CA VAL A 163 0.24 -7.33 -21.43
C VAL A 163 0.28 -6.03 -20.60
N ALA A 164 0.01 -6.11 -19.29
CA ALA A 164 -0.19 -4.96 -18.43
C ALA A 164 1.13 -4.25 -18.06
N LEU A 165 2.22 -5.01 -17.97
CA LEU A 165 3.56 -4.45 -17.77
C LEU A 165 4.38 -4.61 -19.06
N GLY A 166 4.85 -3.49 -19.61
CA GLY A 166 6.03 -3.45 -20.49
C GLY A 166 7.33 -3.93 -19.81
N ILE A 167 7.21 -4.43 -18.57
CA ILE A 167 8.23 -5.14 -17.85
C ILE A 167 7.88 -6.62 -17.89
N GLN A 168 8.57 -7.38 -18.74
CA GLN A 168 8.61 -8.82 -18.62
C GLN A 168 9.37 -9.18 -17.34
N VAL A 169 8.71 -9.08 -16.19
CA VAL A 169 9.18 -9.75 -14.99
C VAL A 169 8.62 -11.17 -15.07
N GLN A 170 9.39 -12.06 -15.69
CA GLN A 170 9.29 -13.49 -15.38
C GLN A 170 9.70 -13.64 -13.91
N VAL A 171 8.72 -13.54 -13.01
CA VAL A 171 8.86 -14.03 -11.64
C VAL A 171 8.05 -15.31 -11.57
N PRO A 172 8.70 -16.45 -11.36
CA PRO A 172 7.99 -17.68 -11.15
C PRO A 172 7.36 -17.62 -9.75
N TRP A 173 6.17 -18.23 -9.63
CA TRP A 173 5.43 -18.53 -8.42
C TRP A 173 4.68 -17.34 -7.79
N SER A 174 3.39 -17.32 -8.11
CA SER A 174 2.25 -17.04 -7.22
C SER A 174 2.48 -16.16 -6.01
N THR A 175 1.57 -15.22 -5.82
CA THR A 175 1.19 -14.55 -4.57
C THR A 175 0.66 -15.51 -3.48
N LYS A 176 1.35 -16.63 -3.28
CA LYS A 176 1.54 -17.28 -2.01
C LYS A 176 2.95 -16.86 -1.60
N ILE A 177 3.08 -15.92 -0.66
CA ILE A 177 4.37 -15.65 -0.02
C ILE A 177 4.71 -16.88 0.82
N THR A 178 5.13 -17.95 0.13
CA THR A 178 5.83 -19.10 0.69
C THR A 178 7.30 -18.74 0.71
N LEU A 179 7.83 -18.75 1.93
CA LEU A 179 9.23 -18.77 2.24
C LEU A 179 9.85 -20.04 1.61
N ASP A 180 10.44 -19.96 0.43
CA ASP A 180 11.31 -21.00 -0.17
C ASP A 180 12.13 -20.36 -1.30
N SER A 181 13.36 -19.92 -1.07
CA SER A 181 14.63 -20.65 -1.18
C SER A 181 15.04 -21.07 -2.62
N MET A 182 16.31 -20.78 -2.89
CA MET A 182 17.16 -21.26 -3.97
C MET A 182 17.09 -20.60 -5.37
N THR A 183 18.26 -20.03 -5.69
CA THR A 183 18.83 -19.66 -6.99
C THR A 183 18.51 -18.26 -7.53
N LEU A 184 19.60 -17.49 -7.67
CA LEU A 184 19.76 -16.12 -8.16
C LEU A 184 19.51 -15.03 -7.11
N SER A 185 20.52 -14.16 -6.95
CA SER A 185 20.61 -13.01 -6.02
C SER A 185 19.64 -11.89 -6.37
N ILE A 186 18.35 -12.21 -6.50
CA ILE A 186 17.32 -11.21 -6.72
C ILE A 186 17.08 -10.51 -5.37
N PRO A 187 17.12 -9.15 -5.30
CA PRO A 187 16.88 -8.43 -4.06
C PRO A 187 15.62 -8.91 -3.33
N LYS A 188 15.70 -9.08 -2.00
CA LYS A 188 14.53 -9.42 -1.18
C LYS A 188 13.52 -8.28 -1.25
N HIS A 189 12.25 -8.62 -1.42
CA HIS A 189 11.15 -7.64 -1.36
C HIS A 189 11.11 -7.05 0.06
N LYS A 190 11.12 -5.73 0.19
CA LYS A 190 11.31 -5.02 1.47
C LYS A 190 10.21 -5.31 2.48
N CYS A 191 8.96 -5.49 2.05
CA CYS A 191 7.87 -5.89 2.94
C CYS A 191 8.02 -7.32 3.50
N THR A 192 8.95 -8.13 2.97
CA THR A 192 9.16 -9.53 3.38
C THR A 192 10.62 -9.84 3.70
N GLU A 193 11.43 -8.84 4.07
CA GLU A 193 12.86 -9.03 4.34
C GLU A 193 13.09 -9.82 5.65
N ASN A 194 12.24 -9.60 6.65
CA ASN A 194 12.20 -10.30 7.94
C ASN A 194 10.80 -10.17 8.60
N SER A 195 10.60 -10.79 9.76
CA SER A 195 9.31 -10.77 10.48
C SER A 195 8.85 -9.39 10.94
N PHE A 196 9.77 -8.43 11.09
CA PHE A 196 9.49 -7.03 11.42
C PHE A 196 9.34 -6.14 10.19
N SER A 197 9.52 -6.67 8.98
CA SER A 197 9.23 -5.92 7.77
C SER A 197 7.75 -5.56 7.74
N THR A 198 7.42 -4.32 7.39
CA THR A 198 6.05 -3.82 7.43
C THR A 198 5.55 -3.40 6.06
N THR A 199 4.24 -3.55 5.87
CA THR A 199 3.48 -3.03 4.73
C THR A 199 2.52 -1.97 5.23
N GLN A 200 2.47 -0.82 4.57
CA GLN A 200 1.53 0.25 4.88
C GLN A 200 0.65 0.58 3.68
N TRP A 201 -0.64 0.74 3.92
CA TRP A 201 -1.59 1.32 2.97
C TRP A 201 -1.98 2.72 3.37
N TRP A 202 -2.05 3.60 2.39
CA TRP A 202 -2.34 5.02 2.59
C TRP A 202 -3.37 5.50 1.59
N LEU A 203 -4.15 6.48 2.01
CA LEU A 203 -4.99 7.30 1.15
C LEU A 203 -4.45 8.73 1.19
N GLY A 204 -4.42 9.41 0.05
CA GLY A 204 -3.85 10.75 -0.01
C GLY A 204 -4.59 11.68 -0.94
N ALA A 205 -4.39 12.97 -0.71
CA ALA A 205 -4.97 14.07 -1.48
C ALA A 205 -3.88 14.99 -2.00
N GLU A 206 -4.15 15.66 -3.12
CA GLU A 206 -3.34 16.80 -3.57
C GLU A 206 -3.67 18.02 -2.71
N LEU A 207 -2.66 18.86 -2.47
CA LEU A 207 -2.82 20.17 -1.84
C LEU A 207 -3.11 21.26 -2.87
#